data_AF-A0A1Y4U8B2-F1
#
_entry.id   AF-A0A1Y4U8B2-F1
#
_cell.length_a   1.000
_cell.length_b   1.000
_cell.length_c   1.000
_cell.angle_alpha   90.00
_cell.angle_beta   90.00
_cell.angle_gamma   90.00
#
_symmetry.space_group_name_H-M   'P 1'
#
loop_
_entity.id
_entity.type
_entity.pdbx_description
1 polymer ?
#
loop_
_entity_poly.entity_id
_entity_poly.type
_entity_poly.pdbx_seq_one_letter_code
_entity_poly.pdbx_strand_id
1 'polypeptide(L)'
;MKMNTLLMIPLLLLGANSCSSADETTPGPTTPSPDTYVPGSTAGIDGDIRIEIASGEASEFQLDENIEKSWDGDMSTLYHSPWSGPANFPVTLEYRFENPENVDYLVYKPRQDAENGLFGEFELFVATEAEPEFVKLGDYDFQMSSTPSTILFDRRIEGATAFKFSVKSGGNDFVSCAEMEFYRYGDNNLTAYNEIFADQTLSELRSDVTREQIEKMGNEFFRTIALALLDGTYETEFRVQEYEAYPTLKETAKILKTSNYNPFENPTGIYFPSGSDVVVIVGDTYGESLALRIHNFSNDSDDTFALRTGINKLSVRSNGLGYISYYTTNWKSAKPVKIHIASGKVNGYFDLAKHTSADWKRLIDGAVSTYFDLKGKSVNLAFTTEDLRTYCSDGYELMQVYDELVTMEHEIMGLVKYNLRPKNHMFGRTVASGYFADGVGVGIDKNSMKQAVDVSLIRNYIWGPAHEFGHVNQIRPGLKWLGTTEVTNNVYSALVSYHYTVRSLSKPRIVTSTPMVIVNSAVA
;
A
#
# COMPACT_ATOMS: atom_id res chain seq x y z
N MET A 1 66.58 25.53 -50.69
CA MET A 1 67.27 26.28 -49.63
C MET A 1 66.85 25.64 -48.31
N LYS A 2 67.76 24.79 -47.79
CA LYS A 2 67.84 24.09 -46.49
C LYS A 2 66.55 23.52 -45.85
N MET A 3 66.40 22.24 -45.52
CA MET A 3 67.13 20.97 -45.64
C MET A 3 66.07 19.91 -45.16
N ASN A 4 65.74 18.86 -45.94
CA ASN A 4 66.26 17.48 -45.82
C ASN A 4 65.89 16.79 -44.48
N THR A 5 65.38 15.56 -44.33
CA THR A 5 65.46 14.27 -45.06
C THR A 5 64.73 13.24 -44.13
N LEU A 6 63.74 12.43 -44.56
CA LEU A 6 63.77 11.15 -45.30
C LEU A 6 63.81 9.86 -44.40
N LEU A 7 62.86 8.96 -44.68
CA LEU A 7 62.88 7.48 -44.83
C LEU A 7 63.28 6.47 -43.72
N MET A 8 62.44 5.41 -43.69
CA MET A 8 62.68 3.94 -43.66
C MET A 8 62.96 3.16 -42.34
N ILE A 9 62.00 2.27 -41.96
CA ILE A 9 61.94 0.76 -42.08
C ILE A 9 63.26 -0.04 -41.82
N PRO A 10 63.35 -1.31 -41.32
CA PRO A 10 62.42 -2.32 -40.71
C PRO A 10 63.01 -3.01 -39.41
N LEU A 11 62.59 -4.26 -39.13
CA LEU A 11 63.20 -5.39 -38.35
C LEU A 11 62.55 -5.64 -36.97
N LEU A 12 62.19 -6.84 -36.53
CA LEU A 12 62.90 -8.13 -36.63
C LEU A 12 61.94 -9.30 -36.27
N LEU A 13 62.05 -10.43 -36.98
CA LEU A 13 61.51 -11.75 -36.59
C LEU A 13 62.59 -12.52 -35.79
N LEU A 14 62.25 -13.07 -34.64
CA LEU A 14 62.93 -14.15 -33.89
C LEU A 14 61.92 -14.58 -32.80
N GLY A 15 61.66 -15.83 -32.45
CA GLY A 15 62.23 -17.13 -32.71
C GLY A 15 61.61 -18.05 -31.64
N ALA A 16 61.25 -19.28 -31.99
CA ALA A 16 60.52 -20.21 -31.15
C ALA A 16 61.27 -20.60 -29.86
N ASN A 17 60.53 -20.82 -28.78
CA ASN A 17 60.86 -21.84 -27.77
C ASN A 17 59.57 -22.44 -27.19
N SER A 18 59.42 -23.74 -27.41
CA SER A 18 58.46 -24.61 -26.75
C SER A 18 58.94 -24.98 -25.35
N CYS A 19 58.06 -24.97 -24.34
CA CYS A 19 57.80 -26.11 -23.45
C CYS A 19 56.80 -25.81 -22.31
N SER A 20 55.88 -26.78 -22.15
CA SER A 20 55.10 -27.20 -20.97
C SER A 20 54.04 -26.28 -20.34
N SER A 21 52.79 -26.56 -20.71
CA SER A 21 51.67 -26.96 -19.83
C SER A 21 51.45 -26.24 -18.49
N ALA A 22 50.38 -25.46 -18.43
CA ALA A 22 49.33 -25.61 -17.42
C ALA A 22 48.04 -25.00 -17.98
N ASP A 23 46.96 -25.77 -17.95
CA ASP A 23 45.64 -25.41 -18.44
C ASP A 23 45.00 -24.46 -17.41
N GLU A 24 45.15 -23.14 -17.60
CA GLU A 24 44.35 -22.14 -16.91
C GLU A 24 43.09 -21.89 -17.74
N THR A 25 41.98 -22.51 -17.34
CA THR A 25 40.66 -22.11 -17.79
C THR A 25 40.39 -20.68 -17.32
N THR A 26 40.63 -19.72 -18.20
CA THR A 26 40.17 -18.34 -18.02
C THR A 26 38.67 -18.35 -17.78
N PRO A 27 38.16 -17.74 -16.67
CA PRO A 27 36.73 -17.53 -16.54
C PRO A 27 36.28 -16.70 -17.74
N GLY A 28 35.22 -17.15 -18.41
CA GLY A 28 34.62 -16.41 -19.52
C GLY A 28 34.20 -15.01 -19.07
N PRO A 29 33.98 -14.07 -20.00
CA PRO A 29 33.56 -12.72 -19.66
C PRO A 29 32.25 -12.81 -18.87
N THR A 30 32.27 -12.30 -17.63
CA THR A 30 31.07 -12.05 -16.85
C THR A 30 30.12 -11.20 -17.69
N THR A 31 28.91 -11.71 -17.91
CA THR A 31 27.82 -10.97 -18.56
C THR A 31 27.70 -9.60 -17.89
N PRO A 32 27.65 -8.48 -18.63
CA PRO A 32 27.43 -7.18 -18.00
C PRO A 32 26.11 -7.24 -17.23
N SER A 33 26.17 -6.89 -15.94
CA SER A 33 24.97 -6.75 -15.10
C SER A 33 24.01 -5.78 -15.80
N PRO A 34 22.69 -6.04 -15.82
CA PRO A 34 21.75 -5.01 -16.21
C PRO A 34 21.97 -3.76 -15.36
N ASP A 35 21.80 -2.58 -15.96
CA ASP A 35 21.94 -1.28 -15.28
C ASP A 35 20.93 -1.12 -14.12
N THR A 36 19.90 -1.97 -14.08
CA THR A 36 18.86 -2.01 -13.04
C THR A 36 18.51 -3.43 -12.62
N TYR A 37 18.17 -3.61 -11.34
CA TYR A 37 17.70 -4.89 -10.82
C TYR A 37 16.39 -5.33 -11.46
N VAL A 38 16.34 -6.60 -11.89
CA VAL A 38 15.13 -7.28 -12.35
C VAL A 38 14.90 -8.47 -11.42
N PRO A 39 13.71 -8.61 -10.81
CA PRO A 39 13.40 -9.75 -9.96
C PRO A 39 13.63 -11.08 -10.68
N GLY A 40 14.32 -12.01 -10.02
CA GLY A 40 14.53 -13.37 -10.52
C GLY A 40 13.25 -14.22 -10.43
N SER A 41 13.35 -15.49 -10.84
CA SER A 41 12.23 -16.44 -10.71
C SER A 41 11.84 -16.67 -9.24
N THR A 42 10.54 -16.60 -8.91
CA THR A 42 10.00 -16.92 -7.57
C THR A 42 9.85 -18.44 -7.35
N ALA A 43 10.40 -19.26 -8.24
CA ALA A 43 10.44 -20.71 -8.08
C ALA A 43 11.29 -21.10 -6.86
N GLY A 44 10.82 -22.09 -6.09
CA GLY A 44 11.46 -22.49 -4.83
C GLY A 44 11.23 -21.52 -3.66
N ILE A 45 10.27 -20.61 -3.79
CA ILE A 45 9.67 -19.86 -2.69
C ILE A 45 8.22 -20.34 -2.58
N ASP A 46 7.85 -20.85 -1.41
CA ASP A 46 6.54 -21.45 -1.19
C ASP A 46 5.52 -20.35 -0.90
N GLY A 47 4.38 -20.41 -1.60
CA GLY A 47 3.21 -19.60 -1.29
C GLY A 47 2.44 -20.19 -0.12
N ASP A 48 1.53 -19.38 0.43
CA ASP A 48 0.60 -19.87 1.45
C ASP A 48 -0.41 -20.83 0.80
N ILE A 49 -0.80 -21.86 1.55
CA ILE A 49 -1.62 -22.97 1.08
C ILE A 49 -3.03 -22.78 1.64
N ARG A 50 -4.03 -22.59 0.77
CA ARG A 50 -5.46 -22.61 1.16
C ARG A 50 -5.84 -24.02 1.56
N ILE A 51 -6.46 -24.14 2.73
CA ILE A 51 -6.98 -25.39 3.28
C ILE A 51 -8.42 -25.58 2.80
N GLU A 52 -8.74 -26.79 2.33
CA GLU A 52 -10.07 -27.12 1.83
C GLU A 52 -11.05 -27.37 2.99
N ILE A 53 -12.21 -26.72 2.92
CA ILE A 53 -13.33 -26.96 3.84
C ILE A 53 -14.16 -28.10 3.27
N ALA A 54 -14.31 -29.18 4.03
CA ALA A 54 -15.03 -30.37 3.60
C ALA A 54 -16.54 -30.26 3.84
N SER A 55 -16.94 -29.65 4.96
CA SER A 55 -18.34 -29.44 5.32
C SER A 55 -18.50 -28.30 6.34
N GLY A 56 -19.73 -27.85 6.55
CA GLY A 56 -20.05 -26.89 7.58
C GLY A 56 -21.50 -26.93 8.02
N GLU A 57 -21.80 -26.24 9.12
CA GLU A 57 -23.14 -26.15 9.70
C GLU A 57 -23.38 -24.75 10.25
N ALA A 58 -24.57 -24.20 9.99
CA ALA A 58 -25.01 -22.92 10.53
C ALA A 58 -26.24 -23.11 11.43
N SER A 59 -26.33 -22.37 12.54
CA SER A 59 -27.49 -22.42 13.44
C SER A 59 -28.80 -21.97 12.78
N GLU A 60 -28.69 -21.10 11.79
CA GLU A 60 -29.79 -20.63 10.94
C GLU A 60 -29.25 -20.21 9.58
N PHE A 61 -30.11 -20.19 8.57
CA PHE A 61 -29.75 -19.74 7.23
C PHE A 61 -30.99 -19.30 6.45
N GLN A 62 -30.78 -18.42 5.49
CA GLN A 62 -31.74 -18.14 4.44
C GLN A 62 -31.71 -19.26 3.40
N LEU A 63 -32.88 -19.74 2.98
CA LEU A 63 -32.99 -20.74 1.92
C LEU A 63 -32.28 -20.24 0.64
N ASP A 64 -31.44 -21.10 0.06
CA ASP A 64 -30.57 -20.86 -1.11
C ASP A 64 -29.32 -19.99 -0.85
N GLU A 65 -29.15 -19.49 0.39
CA GLU A 65 -27.96 -18.78 0.90
C GLU A 65 -27.38 -19.54 2.10
N ASN A 66 -27.29 -20.87 1.95
CA ASN A 66 -26.80 -21.81 2.95
C ASN A 66 -25.29 -21.65 3.23
N ILE A 67 -24.79 -22.30 4.28
CA ILE A 67 -23.40 -22.11 4.73
C ILE A 67 -22.37 -22.50 3.67
N GLU A 68 -22.65 -23.47 2.80
CA GLU A 68 -21.76 -23.92 1.72
C GLU A 68 -21.42 -22.81 0.72
N LYS A 69 -22.26 -21.78 0.64
CA LYS A 69 -21.99 -20.56 -0.15
C LYS A 69 -20.87 -19.70 0.41
N SER A 70 -20.41 -19.97 1.63
CA SER A 70 -19.29 -19.26 2.23
C SER A 70 -17.92 -19.90 1.95
N TRP A 71 -17.82 -20.89 1.07
CA TRP A 71 -16.53 -21.42 0.61
C TRP A 71 -16.59 -22.04 -0.79
N ASP A 72 -17.55 -21.64 -1.62
CA ASP A 72 -17.75 -22.21 -2.96
C ASP A 72 -16.80 -21.60 -4.02
N GLY A 73 -15.99 -20.61 -3.64
CA GLY A 73 -15.03 -19.92 -4.47
C GLY A 73 -15.64 -18.78 -5.30
N ASP A 74 -16.90 -18.42 -5.07
CA ASP A 74 -17.65 -17.43 -5.83
C ASP A 74 -18.04 -16.23 -4.96
N MET A 75 -17.33 -15.11 -5.13
CA MET A 75 -17.63 -13.85 -4.43
C MET A 75 -19.01 -13.24 -4.75
N SER A 76 -19.76 -13.80 -5.70
CA SER A 76 -21.13 -13.39 -6.02
C SER A 76 -22.22 -14.18 -5.28
N THR A 77 -21.86 -15.27 -4.60
CA THR A 77 -22.72 -16.01 -3.68
C THR A 77 -22.29 -15.69 -2.23
N LEU A 78 -23.14 -16.07 -1.26
CA LEU A 78 -22.86 -15.88 0.16
C LEU A 78 -23.75 -16.75 1.03
N TYR A 79 -23.26 -17.08 2.23
CA TYR A 79 -24.09 -17.44 3.36
C TYR A 79 -24.84 -16.21 3.87
N HIS A 80 -26.12 -16.34 4.19
CA HIS A 80 -26.90 -15.30 4.88
C HIS A 80 -27.80 -15.91 5.96
N SER A 81 -27.97 -15.19 7.08
CA SER A 81 -29.05 -15.46 8.05
C SER A 81 -30.44 -15.19 7.43
N PRO A 82 -31.56 -15.72 7.95
CA PRO A 82 -32.89 -15.51 7.36
C PRO A 82 -33.27 -14.03 7.11
N TRP A 83 -33.89 -13.72 5.97
CA TRP A 83 -34.36 -12.35 5.65
C TRP A 83 -35.63 -11.92 6.40
N SER A 84 -36.29 -12.84 7.09
CA SER A 84 -37.59 -12.62 7.76
C SER A 84 -37.53 -11.76 9.03
N GLY A 85 -36.34 -11.32 9.44
CA GLY A 85 -36.11 -10.46 10.61
C GLY A 85 -34.64 -10.47 11.02
N PRO A 86 -34.28 -9.79 12.13
CA PRO A 86 -32.94 -9.85 12.71
C PRO A 86 -32.50 -11.31 12.96
N ALA A 87 -31.20 -11.57 12.83
CA ALA A 87 -30.61 -12.87 13.15
C ALA A 87 -30.80 -13.22 14.63
N ASN A 88 -30.88 -14.52 14.93
CA ASN A 88 -31.00 -15.03 16.29
C ASN A 88 -29.61 -15.14 16.94
N PHE A 89 -29.02 -13.99 17.26
CA PHE A 89 -27.68 -13.95 17.84
C PHE A 89 -27.56 -14.72 19.18
N PRO A 90 -26.44 -15.43 19.42
CA PRO A 90 -25.33 -15.58 18.49
C PRO A 90 -25.63 -16.58 17.36
N VAL A 91 -25.25 -16.22 16.13
CA VAL A 91 -25.29 -17.14 14.98
C VAL A 91 -24.02 -17.98 15.00
N THR A 92 -24.15 -19.30 15.02
CA THR A 92 -22.99 -20.20 14.99
C THR A 92 -22.71 -20.70 13.59
N LEU A 93 -21.46 -20.57 13.13
CA LEU A 93 -20.98 -21.14 11.87
C LEU A 93 -19.83 -22.09 12.17
N GLU A 94 -19.98 -23.35 11.82
CA GLU A 94 -18.97 -24.39 11.98
C GLU A 94 -18.40 -24.78 10.61
N TYR A 95 -17.08 -24.86 10.52
CA TYR A 95 -16.34 -25.27 9.33
C TYR A 95 -15.46 -26.47 9.69
N ARG A 96 -15.57 -27.58 8.97
CA ARG A 96 -14.88 -28.84 9.24
C ARG A 96 -13.96 -29.20 8.09
N PHE A 97 -12.78 -29.72 8.42
CA PHE A 97 -11.81 -30.24 7.45
C PHE A 97 -11.95 -31.75 7.32
N GLU A 98 -11.60 -32.30 6.15
CA GLU A 98 -11.63 -33.75 5.89
C GLU A 98 -10.59 -34.49 6.74
N ASN A 99 -9.41 -33.89 6.86
CA ASN A 99 -8.30 -34.40 7.66
C ASN A 99 -7.84 -33.30 8.65
N PRO A 100 -7.18 -33.65 9.76
CA PRO A 100 -6.53 -32.68 10.62
C PRO A 100 -5.51 -31.84 9.83
N GLU A 101 -5.58 -30.52 9.96
CA GLU A 101 -4.76 -29.57 9.20
C GLU A 101 -4.05 -28.57 10.10
N ASN A 102 -2.88 -28.12 9.65
CA ASN A 102 -2.14 -27.08 10.34
C ASN A 102 -2.57 -25.71 9.82
N VAL A 103 -3.11 -24.86 10.69
CA VAL A 103 -3.68 -23.56 10.32
C VAL A 103 -2.90 -22.43 10.97
N ASP A 104 -2.45 -21.49 10.15
CA ASP A 104 -1.67 -20.33 10.58
C ASP A 104 -2.54 -19.05 10.62
N TYR A 105 -3.54 -18.94 9.75
CA TYR A 105 -4.46 -17.80 9.73
C TYR A 105 -5.77 -18.13 9.02
N LEU A 106 -6.76 -17.25 9.19
CA LEU A 106 -8.02 -17.28 8.44
C LEU A 106 -8.35 -15.93 7.83
N VAL A 107 -9.15 -15.94 6.77
CA VAL A 107 -9.63 -14.76 6.06
C VAL A 107 -11.15 -14.82 5.93
N TYR A 108 -11.83 -13.81 6.47
CA TYR A 108 -13.24 -13.54 6.23
C TYR A 108 -13.36 -12.56 5.06
N LYS A 109 -14.15 -12.91 4.05
CA LYS A 109 -14.53 -12.00 2.97
C LYS A 109 -16.02 -11.66 3.11
N PRO A 110 -16.35 -10.37 3.31
CA PRO A 110 -17.73 -9.93 3.36
C PRO A 110 -18.39 -9.98 1.99
N ARG A 111 -19.73 -9.84 1.97
CA ARG A 111 -20.47 -9.50 0.75
C ARG A 111 -19.99 -8.17 0.16
N GLN A 112 -20.12 -8.00 -1.15
CA GLN A 112 -19.56 -6.86 -1.90
C GLN A 112 -20.56 -5.73 -2.18
N ASP A 113 -21.85 -5.97 -1.94
CA ASP A 113 -22.95 -5.16 -2.48
C ASP A 113 -23.78 -4.42 -1.42
N ALA A 114 -23.66 -4.76 -0.13
CA ALA A 114 -24.43 -4.13 0.94
C ALA A 114 -23.79 -4.30 2.33
N GLU A 115 -24.34 -3.59 3.32
CA GLU A 115 -23.91 -3.65 4.72
C GLU A 115 -24.56 -4.78 5.54
N ASN A 116 -25.58 -5.46 4.98
CA ASN A 116 -26.31 -6.49 5.71
C ASN A 116 -25.43 -7.71 6.00
N GLY A 117 -25.24 -8.00 7.28
CA GLY A 117 -24.56 -9.19 7.75
C GLY A 117 -23.04 -9.10 7.83
N LEU A 118 -22.44 -7.94 7.56
CA LEU A 118 -21.01 -7.73 7.77
C LEU A 118 -20.65 -8.06 9.23
N PHE A 119 -19.73 -8.99 9.46
CA PHE A 119 -19.43 -9.47 10.83
C PHE A 119 -18.94 -8.33 11.72
N GLY A 120 -19.56 -8.19 12.90
CA GLY A 120 -19.06 -7.38 14.00
C GLY A 120 -18.30 -8.25 14.99
N GLU A 121 -18.70 -8.19 16.25
CA GLU A 121 -18.13 -8.96 17.37
C GLU A 121 -18.47 -10.45 17.27
N PHE A 122 -17.52 -11.34 17.58
CA PHE A 122 -17.72 -12.78 17.63
C PHE A 122 -16.71 -13.48 18.56
N GLU A 123 -17.01 -14.71 18.92
CA GLU A 123 -16.04 -15.63 19.53
C GLU A 123 -15.59 -16.67 18.52
N LEU A 124 -14.29 -16.95 18.51
CA LEU A 124 -13.71 -18.00 17.68
C LEU A 124 -13.31 -19.18 18.55
N PHE A 125 -13.65 -20.38 18.10
CA PHE A 125 -13.30 -21.65 18.73
C PHE A 125 -12.66 -22.58 17.71
N VAL A 126 -11.87 -23.53 18.20
CA VAL A 126 -11.25 -24.57 17.39
C VAL A 126 -11.35 -25.93 18.08
N ALA A 127 -11.52 -26.98 17.29
CA ALA A 127 -11.33 -28.37 17.69
C ALA A 127 -10.11 -28.91 16.94
N THR A 128 -9.32 -29.76 17.59
CA THR A 128 -8.10 -30.37 17.03
C THR A 128 -8.13 -31.89 17.21
N GLU A 129 -7.20 -32.59 16.60
CA GLU A 129 -7.02 -34.03 16.83
C GLU A 129 -6.69 -34.34 18.30
N ALA A 130 -5.85 -33.50 18.93
CA ALA A 130 -5.46 -33.65 20.32
C ALA A 130 -6.57 -33.24 21.32
N GLU A 131 -7.40 -32.28 20.92
CA GLU A 131 -8.51 -31.76 21.73
C GLU A 131 -9.78 -31.64 20.86
N PRO A 132 -10.59 -32.72 20.78
CA PRO A 132 -11.74 -32.78 19.87
C PRO A 132 -12.93 -31.89 20.27
N GLU A 133 -12.96 -31.42 21.52
CA GLU A 133 -13.96 -30.47 21.99
C GLU A 133 -13.56 -29.04 21.61
N PHE A 134 -14.54 -28.19 21.30
CA PHE A 134 -14.26 -26.81 20.90
C PHE A 134 -13.69 -25.98 22.06
N VAL A 135 -12.45 -25.52 21.89
CA VAL A 135 -11.78 -24.58 22.80
C VAL A 135 -11.82 -23.17 22.23
N LYS A 136 -12.11 -22.19 23.08
CA LYS A 136 -12.14 -20.77 22.69
C LYS A 136 -10.72 -20.29 22.38
N LEU A 137 -10.52 -19.79 21.17
CA LEU A 137 -9.30 -19.10 20.75
C LEU A 137 -9.29 -17.64 21.21
N GLY A 138 -10.43 -16.96 21.15
CA GLY A 138 -10.52 -15.56 21.57
C GLY A 138 -11.84 -14.88 21.22
N ASP A 139 -11.94 -13.62 21.60
CA ASP A 139 -12.97 -12.67 21.17
C ASP A 139 -12.39 -11.76 20.09
N TYR A 140 -13.14 -11.54 19.02
CA TYR A 140 -12.71 -10.79 17.85
C TYR A 140 -13.82 -9.84 17.39
N ASP A 141 -13.47 -8.83 16.61
CA ASP A 141 -14.42 -7.89 16.01
C ASP A 141 -13.92 -7.49 14.61
N PHE A 142 -14.67 -7.86 13.57
CA PHE A 142 -14.40 -7.44 12.19
C PHE A 142 -14.99 -6.07 11.85
N GLN A 143 -15.57 -5.39 12.84
CA GLN A 143 -16.03 -4.01 12.81
C GLN A 143 -17.08 -3.72 11.74
N MET A 144 -17.79 -4.75 11.27
CA MET A 144 -18.73 -4.68 10.16
C MET A 144 -18.07 -4.08 8.91
N SER A 145 -16.79 -4.41 8.68
CA SER A 145 -16.04 -3.90 7.53
C SER A 145 -16.56 -4.52 6.23
N SER A 146 -16.66 -3.69 5.19
CA SER A 146 -16.90 -4.13 3.81
C SER A 146 -15.62 -4.63 3.10
N THR A 147 -14.46 -4.57 3.77
CA THR A 147 -13.20 -5.14 3.28
C THR A 147 -12.92 -6.49 3.93
N PRO A 148 -12.19 -7.40 3.25
CA PRO A 148 -11.72 -8.63 3.85
C PRO A 148 -10.98 -8.40 5.18
N SER A 149 -11.19 -9.31 6.13
CA SER A 149 -10.55 -9.29 7.45
C SER A 149 -9.73 -10.55 7.65
N THR A 150 -8.58 -10.44 8.29
CA THR A 150 -7.65 -11.55 8.52
C THR A 150 -7.34 -11.69 10.00
N ILE A 151 -7.36 -12.92 10.51
CA ILE A 151 -6.84 -13.25 11.85
C ILE A 151 -5.57 -14.06 11.66
N LEU A 152 -4.44 -13.47 12.01
CA LEU A 152 -3.17 -14.19 12.14
C LEU A 152 -3.12 -14.83 13.53
N PHE A 153 -2.90 -16.14 13.62
CA PHE A 153 -2.75 -16.78 14.92
C PHE A 153 -1.33 -16.55 15.47
N ASP A 154 -1.22 -16.22 16.76
CA ASP A 154 0.08 -16.04 17.44
C ASP A 154 0.97 -17.28 17.33
N ARG A 155 0.33 -18.45 17.22
CA ARG A 155 0.97 -19.75 17.00
C ARG A 155 0.15 -20.54 16.02
N ARG A 156 0.83 -21.33 15.19
CA ARG A 156 0.21 -22.35 14.35
C ARG A 156 -0.70 -23.23 15.20
N ILE A 157 -1.92 -23.40 14.73
CA ILE A 157 -2.86 -24.38 15.27
C ILE A 157 -2.52 -25.71 14.61
N GLU A 158 -1.97 -26.64 15.38
CA GLU A 158 -1.57 -27.97 14.90
C GLU A 158 -2.78 -28.92 14.88
N GLY A 159 -2.97 -29.64 13.77
CA GLY A 159 -3.99 -30.69 13.64
C GLY A 159 -5.42 -30.21 13.90
N ALA A 160 -5.79 -29.01 13.46
CA ALA A 160 -7.16 -28.51 13.53
C ALA A 160 -8.10 -29.40 12.70
N THR A 161 -9.26 -29.73 13.26
CA THR A 161 -10.30 -30.53 12.58
C THR A 161 -11.53 -29.69 12.27
N ALA A 162 -11.80 -28.66 13.07
CA ALA A 162 -12.89 -27.73 12.82
C ALA A 162 -12.68 -26.36 13.49
N PHE A 163 -13.26 -25.33 12.90
CA PHE A 163 -13.42 -24.01 13.51
C PHE A 163 -14.89 -23.70 13.72
N LYS A 164 -15.20 -22.96 14.79
CA LYS A 164 -16.54 -22.46 15.06
C LYS A 164 -16.51 -20.98 15.38
N PHE A 165 -17.33 -20.23 14.66
CA PHE A 165 -17.64 -18.85 14.94
C PHE A 165 -18.94 -18.79 15.74
N SER A 166 -18.97 -17.98 16.79
CA SER A 166 -20.18 -17.57 17.49
C SER A 166 -20.34 -16.07 17.29
N VAL A 167 -21.00 -15.69 16.20
CA VAL A 167 -21.14 -14.30 15.76
C VAL A 167 -22.17 -13.61 16.65
N LYS A 168 -21.77 -12.53 17.33
CA LYS A 168 -22.58 -11.82 18.32
C LYS A 168 -23.25 -10.56 17.76
N SER A 169 -22.69 -9.98 16.69
CA SER A 169 -23.28 -8.85 15.98
C SER A 169 -22.89 -8.86 14.50
N GLY A 170 -23.72 -8.23 13.67
CA GLY A 170 -23.42 -7.97 12.27
C GLY A 170 -24.24 -6.81 11.73
N GLY A 171 -23.84 -6.30 10.56
CA GLY A 171 -24.45 -5.12 9.95
C GLY A 171 -25.96 -5.29 9.73
N ASN A 172 -26.72 -4.26 10.14
CA ASN A 172 -28.20 -4.26 10.14
C ASN A 172 -28.83 -5.47 10.85
N ASP A 173 -28.17 -5.99 11.89
CA ASP A 173 -28.61 -7.14 12.70
C ASP A 173 -28.76 -8.46 11.92
N PHE A 174 -28.01 -8.62 10.82
CA PHE A 174 -27.90 -9.88 10.08
C PHE A 174 -26.50 -10.51 10.24
N VAL A 175 -26.29 -11.69 9.67
CA VAL A 175 -24.96 -12.32 9.52
C VAL A 175 -24.81 -12.82 8.08
N SER A 176 -23.70 -12.45 7.43
CA SER A 176 -23.40 -12.85 6.05
C SER A 176 -21.90 -13.09 5.84
N CYS A 177 -21.59 -14.06 4.98
CA CYS A 177 -20.21 -14.41 4.65
C CYS A 177 -20.14 -14.87 3.18
N ALA A 178 -19.41 -14.12 2.35
CA ALA A 178 -19.20 -14.50 0.96
C ALA A 178 -18.15 -15.61 0.87
N GLU A 179 -17.01 -15.44 1.54
CA GLU A 179 -16.01 -16.52 1.65
C GLU A 179 -15.40 -16.54 3.05
N MET A 180 -15.17 -17.74 3.56
CA MET A 180 -14.36 -18.05 4.73
C MET A 180 -13.22 -18.97 4.28
N GLU A 181 -11.99 -18.53 4.51
CA GLU A 181 -10.80 -19.24 4.05
C GLU A 181 -9.85 -19.49 5.20
N PHE A 182 -9.20 -20.65 5.19
CA PHE A 182 -8.17 -21.03 6.16
C PHE A 182 -6.87 -21.32 5.41
N TYR A 183 -5.75 -20.98 6.03
CA TYR A 183 -4.46 -21.04 5.37
C TYR A 183 -3.35 -21.58 6.26
N ARG A 184 -2.41 -22.26 5.62
CA ARG A 184 -1.10 -22.60 6.15
C ARG A 184 -0.03 -21.77 5.45
N TYR A 185 0.96 -21.28 6.18
CA TYR A 185 2.10 -20.60 5.59
C TYR A 185 2.93 -21.53 4.72
N GLY A 186 3.47 -20.98 3.62
CA GLY A 186 4.50 -21.65 2.83
C GLY A 186 5.78 -21.91 3.66
N ASP A 187 6.46 -23.02 3.40
CA ASP A 187 7.66 -23.44 4.13
C ASP A 187 8.91 -22.73 3.62
N ASN A 188 9.09 -21.48 4.07
CA ASN A 188 10.23 -20.65 3.68
C ASN A 188 11.22 -20.49 4.85
N ASN A 189 12.36 -21.17 4.79
CA ASN A 189 13.40 -21.07 5.82
C ASN A 189 14.33 -19.87 5.59
N LEU A 190 14.08 -18.75 6.29
CA LEU A 190 14.94 -17.56 6.29
C LEU A 190 16.39 -17.85 6.68
N THR A 191 16.62 -18.77 7.63
CA THR A 191 17.96 -19.02 8.18
C THR A 191 18.93 -19.59 7.16
N ALA A 192 18.42 -20.16 6.06
CA ALA A 192 19.22 -20.63 4.94
C ALA A 192 20.05 -19.52 4.27
N TYR A 193 19.71 -18.25 4.51
CA TYR A 193 20.35 -17.10 3.87
C TYR A 193 21.27 -16.30 4.82
N ASN A 194 21.42 -16.72 6.08
CA ASN A 194 22.20 -16.01 7.11
C ASN A 194 23.72 -15.95 6.83
N GLU A 195 24.25 -16.81 5.97
CA GLU A 195 25.65 -16.77 5.54
C GLU A 195 25.92 -15.68 4.50
N ILE A 196 24.87 -15.14 3.86
CA ILE A 196 24.96 -14.12 2.80
C ILE A 196 24.43 -12.77 3.28
N PHE A 197 23.27 -12.76 3.93
CA PHE A 197 22.61 -11.52 4.36
C PHE A 197 22.89 -11.22 5.83
N ALA A 198 23.02 -9.93 6.14
CA ALA A 198 23.32 -9.42 7.47
C ALA A 198 22.06 -9.20 8.33
N ASP A 199 20.88 -9.15 7.71
CA ASP A 199 19.63 -8.79 8.35
C ASP A 199 18.47 -9.72 7.98
N GLN A 200 17.45 -9.78 8.83
CA GLN A 200 16.30 -10.68 8.68
C GLN A 200 15.41 -10.32 7.48
N THR A 201 15.52 -9.10 6.94
CA THR A 201 14.78 -8.70 5.73
C THR A 201 15.51 -9.06 4.43
N LEU A 202 16.69 -9.69 4.53
CA LEU A 202 17.52 -10.09 3.38
C LEU A 202 17.79 -8.90 2.45
N SER A 203 18.08 -7.74 3.04
CA SER A 203 18.23 -6.46 2.34
C SER A 203 19.66 -5.91 2.38
N GLU A 204 20.50 -6.46 3.26
CA GLU A 204 21.89 -6.06 3.43
C GLU A 204 22.80 -7.29 3.35
N LEU A 205 23.91 -7.17 2.62
CA LEU A 205 24.93 -8.21 2.57
C LEU A 205 25.81 -8.15 3.82
N ARG A 206 26.30 -9.31 4.25
CA ARG A 206 27.40 -9.32 5.22
C ARG A 206 28.67 -8.73 4.59
N SER A 207 29.50 -8.10 5.42
CA SER A 207 30.71 -7.41 4.97
C SER A 207 31.81 -8.35 4.44
N ASP A 208 31.74 -9.64 4.76
CA ASP A 208 32.69 -10.68 4.38
C ASP A 208 32.26 -11.51 3.16
N VAL A 209 31.11 -11.20 2.55
CA VAL A 209 30.56 -11.96 1.43
C VAL A 209 31.23 -11.59 0.11
N THR A 210 31.59 -12.62 -0.65
CA THR A 210 32.17 -12.53 -1.99
C THR A 210 31.16 -12.92 -3.05
N ARG A 211 31.38 -12.43 -4.28
CA ARG A 211 30.60 -12.84 -5.46
C ARG A 211 30.54 -14.36 -5.63
N GLU A 212 31.65 -15.06 -5.43
CA GLU A 212 31.73 -16.52 -5.54
C GLU A 212 30.85 -17.26 -4.52
N GLN A 213 30.67 -16.69 -3.31
CA GLN A 213 29.74 -17.23 -2.31
C GLN A 213 28.28 -17.01 -2.74
N ILE A 214 27.97 -15.81 -3.26
CA ILE A 214 26.63 -15.49 -3.76
C ILE A 214 26.26 -16.41 -4.95
N GLU A 215 27.18 -16.63 -5.88
CA GLU A 215 26.94 -17.47 -7.06
C GLU A 215 26.60 -18.93 -6.71
N LYS A 216 27.02 -19.42 -5.54
CA LYS A 216 26.70 -20.76 -5.03
C LYS A 216 25.32 -20.87 -4.38
N MET A 217 24.60 -19.77 -4.18
CA MET A 217 23.25 -19.80 -3.63
C MET A 217 22.32 -20.63 -4.53
N GLY A 218 21.58 -21.56 -3.93
CA GLY A 218 20.67 -22.45 -4.66
C GLY A 218 19.41 -21.76 -5.18
N ASN A 219 18.85 -20.82 -4.41
CA ASN A 219 17.66 -20.07 -4.80
C ASN A 219 18.04 -18.87 -5.71
N GLU A 220 17.56 -18.90 -6.95
CA GLU A 220 17.85 -17.88 -7.96
C GLU A 220 17.34 -16.48 -7.58
N PHE A 221 16.17 -16.39 -6.94
CA PHE A 221 15.56 -15.14 -6.53
C PHE A 221 16.50 -14.36 -5.59
N PHE A 222 16.88 -14.98 -4.47
CA PHE A 222 17.73 -14.36 -3.47
C PHE A 222 19.17 -14.16 -3.96
N ARG A 223 19.66 -15.04 -4.85
CA ARG A 223 20.95 -14.85 -5.51
C ARG A 223 20.97 -13.57 -6.34
N THR A 224 19.93 -13.32 -7.14
CA THR A 224 19.81 -12.13 -7.98
C THR A 224 19.77 -10.85 -7.14
N ILE A 225 19.05 -10.87 -6.01
CA ILE A 225 19.05 -9.76 -5.03
C ILE A 225 20.47 -9.52 -4.50
N ALA A 226 21.13 -10.57 -4.01
CA ALA A 226 22.47 -10.48 -3.44
C ALA A 226 23.50 -9.93 -4.44
N LEU A 227 23.45 -10.37 -5.71
CA LEU A 227 24.31 -9.83 -6.76
C LEU A 227 24.04 -8.34 -7.01
N ALA A 228 22.78 -7.92 -7.09
CA ALA A 228 22.43 -6.52 -7.31
C ALA A 228 22.81 -5.62 -6.12
N LEU A 229 22.72 -6.13 -4.89
CA LEU A 229 23.21 -5.45 -3.69
C LEU A 229 24.75 -5.30 -3.74
N LEU A 230 25.47 -6.35 -4.13
CA LEU A 230 26.93 -6.32 -4.26
C LEU A 230 27.38 -5.31 -5.32
N ASP A 231 26.65 -5.22 -6.43
CA ASP A 231 26.96 -4.33 -7.56
C ASP A 231 26.47 -2.89 -7.37
N GLY A 232 25.69 -2.62 -6.33
CA GLY A 232 25.11 -1.29 -6.08
C GLY A 232 24.04 -0.89 -7.09
N THR A 233 23.46 -1.84 -7.81
CA THR A 233 22.38 -1.63 -8.80
C THR A 233 20.99 -1.88 -8.21
N TYR A 234 20.92 -2.31 -6.94
CA TYR A 234 19.66 -2.52 -6.22
C TYR A 234 19.01 -1.20 -5.82
N GLU A 235 17.74 -1.02 -6.16
CA GLU A 235 16.97 0.21 -5.93
C GLU A 235 16.47 0.30 -4.46
N THR A 236 17.41 0.30 -3.51
CA THR A 236 17.14 0.24 -2.06
C THR A 236 16.22 1.36 -1.57
N GLU A 237 16.29 2.56 -2.17
CA GLU A 237 15.46 3.74 -1.86
C GLU A 237 13.96 3.41 -1.73
N PHE A 238 13.45 2.54 -2.60
CA PHE A 238 12.03 2.15 -2.62
C PHE A 238 11.80 0.69 -2.24
N ARG A 239 12.76 -0.20 -2.52
CA ARG A 239 12.62 -1.64 -2.24
C ARG A 239 12.77 -1.96 -0.76
N VAL A 240 13.49 -1.15 0.01
CA VAL A 240 13.78 -1.40 1.42
C VAL A 240 13.46 -0.15 2.22
N GLN A 241 12.38 -0.19 2.99
CA GLN A 241 11.90 0.98 3.72
C GLN A 241 11.43 0.59 5.11
N GLU A 242 11.42 1.57 6.02
CA GLU A 242 10.74 1.48 7.30
C GLU A 242 9.38 2.18 7.21
N TYR A 243 8.33 1.48 7.63
CA TYR A 243 6.96 1.96 7.59
C TYR A 243 6.45 2.21 9.00
N GLU A 244 5.93 3.41 9.24
CA GLU A 244 5.42 3.81 10.55
C GLU A 244 3.93 3.49 10.71
N ALA A 245 3.52 3.30 11.97
CA ALA A 245 2.13 3.19 12.36
C ALA A 245 1.40 4.54 12.31
N TYR A 246 0.14 4.50 11.90
CA TYR A 246 -0.80 5.63 11.92
C TYR A 246 -2.04 5.31 12.78
N PRO A 247 -2.72 6.32 13.33
CA PRO A 247 -4.02 6.11 13.98
C PRO A 247 -5.01 5.53 12.98
N THR A 248 -5.97 4.75 13.48
CA THR A 248 -7.07 4.27 12.62
C THR A 248 -7.88 5.45 12.10
N LEU A 249 -8.35 5.36 10.86
CA LEU A 249 -9.14 6.44 10.24
C LEU A 249 -10.41 6.75 11.05
N LYS A 250 -11.04 5.71 11.60
CA LYS A 250 -12.21 5.81 12.48
C LYS A 250 -11.90 6.57 13.77
N GLU A 251 -10.76 6.32 14.40
CA GLU A 251 -10.31 7.07 15.59
C GLU A 251 -10.12 8.55 15.24
N THR A 252 -9.39 8.85 14.17
CA THR A 252 -9.13 10.22 13.73
C THR A 252 -10.42 10.96 13.37
N ALA A 253 -11.28 10.36 12.54
CA ALA A 253 -12.56 10.94 12.14
C ALA A 253 -13.48 11.19 13.35
N LYS A 254 -13.49 10.29 14.34
CA LYS A 254 -14.28 10.44 15.57
C LYS A 254 -13.77 11.59 16.44
N ILE A 255 -12.45 11.70 16.64
CA ILE A 255 -11.85 12.75 17.47
C ILE A 255 -12.07 14.13 16.84
N LEU A 256 -11.87 14.24 15.52
CA LEU A 256 -11.99 15.50 14.80
C LEU A 256 -13.42 15.84 14.38
N LYS A 257 -14.33 14.87 14.41
CA LYS A 257 -15.71 14.95 13.88
C LYS A 257 -15.74 15.29 12.38
N THR A 258 -14.86 14.66 11.61
CA THR A 258 -14.65 14.92 10.17
C THR A 258 -14.93 13.68 9.32
N SER A 259 -14.72 13.76 8.00
CA SER A 259 -14.56 12.56 7.16
C SER A 259 -13.29 11.80 7.56
N ASN A 260 -13.14 10.58 7.02
CA ASN A 260 -11.88 9.85 7.07
C ASN A 260 -10.76 10.66 6.40
N TYR A 261 -9.57 10.48 6.93
CA TYR A 261 -8.32 10.97 6.37
C TYR A 261 -7.69 9.90 5.46
N ASN A 262 -6.43 10.08 5.06
CA ASN A 262 -5.75 9.28 4.06
C ASN A 262 -5.74 7.76 4.36
N PRO A 263 -6.35 6.91 3.52
CA PRO A 263 -6.25 5.45 3.64
C PRO A 263 -4.95 4.88 3.03
N PHE A 264 -4.08 5.71 2.47
CA PHE A 264 -2.83 5.37 1.77
C PHE A 264 -1.60 6.07 2.39
N GLU A 265 -1.42 6.01 3.72
CA GLU A 265 -0.37 6.76 4.45
C GLU A 265 1.08 6.40 4.06
N ASN A 266 1.29 5.15 3.68
CA ASN A 266 2.60 4.54 3.50
C ASN A 266 2.76 4.05 2.05
N PRO A 267 2.97 4.95 1.07
CA PRO A 267 3.29 4.54 -0.29
C PRO A 267 4.60 3.76 -0.32
N THR A 268 4.63 2.66 -1.05
CA THR A 268 5.83 1.84 -1.23
C THR A 268 6.71 2.37 -2.37
N GLY A 269 6.13 3.09 -3.33
CA GLY A 269 6.81 3.41 -4.59
C GLY A 269 7.00 2.20 -5.51
N ILE A 270 6.35 1.06 -5.23
CA ILE A 270 6.41 -0.14 -6.06
C ILE A 270 5.08 -0.33 -6.80
N TYR A 271 5.17 -0.55 -8.11
CA TYR A 271 4.07 -0.96 -8.96
C TYR A 271 4.05 -2.47 -9.14
N PHE A 272 2.88 -3.06 -8.97
CA PHE A 272 2.64 -4.49 -9.10
C PHE A 272 1.79 -4.79 -10.35
N PRO A 273 2.29 -5.61 -11.28
CA PRO A 273 1.49 -6.14 -12.38
C PRO A 273 0.48 -7.18 -11.89
N SER A 274 -0.69 -7.23 -12.52
CA SER A 274 -1.69 -8.29 -12.31
C SER A 274 -1.14 -9.65 -12.75
N GLY A 275 -1.50 -10.71 -12.04
CA GLY A 275 -1.08 -12.08 -12.31
C GLY A 275 0.38 -12.38 -11.96
N SER A 276 1.04 -11.52 -11.18
CA SER A 276 2.42 -11.73 -10.76
C SER A 276 2.54 -12.29 -9.35
N ASP A 277 3.53 -13.16 -9.14
CA ASP A 277 3.95 -13.56 -7.80
C ASP A 277 4.90 -12.50 -7.23
N VAL A 278 4.61 -12.05 -6.02
CA VAL A 278 5.31 -11.00 -5.31
C VAL A 278 5.92 -11.55 -4.04
N VAL A 279 7.19 -11.27 -3.82
CA VAL A 279 7.90 -11.61 -2.58
C VAL A 279 8.11 -10.35 -1.75
N VAL A 280 7.63 -10.39 -0.52
CA VAL A 280 7.82 -9.35 0.49
C VAL A 280 8.48 -9.99 1.72
N ILE A 281 9.62 -9.46 2.15
CA ILE A 281 10.30 -9.89 3.36
C ILE A 281 10.08 -8.84 4.44
N VAL A 282 9.40 -9.21 5.52
CA VAL A 282 8.98 -8.30 6.59
C VAL A 282 9.86 -8.55 7.81
N GLY A 283 10.36 -7.47 8.43
CA GLY A 283 11.10 -7.54 9.69
C GLY A 283 10.18 -7.85 10.88
N ASP A 284 10.69 -7.62 12.08
CA ASP A 284 9.89 -7.74 13.30
C ASP A 284 8.70 -6.76 13.25
N THR A 285 7.47 -7.30 13.33
CA THR A 285 6.25 -6.50 13.38
C THR A 285 5.93 -6.00 14.79
N TYR A 286 6.69 -6.45 15.81
CA TYR A 286 6.49 -6.12 17.21
C TYR A 286 5.08 -6.46 17.73
N GLY A 287 4.46 -7.49 17.14
CA GLY A 287 3.09 -7.93 17.47
C GLY A 287 1.99 -7.10 16.82
N GLU A 288 2.32 -6.16 15.94
CA GLU A 288 1.31 -5.40 15.17
C GLU A 288 0.93 -6.14 13.88
N SER A 289 -0.30 -5.88 13.42
CA SER A 289 -0.82 -6.40 12.15
C SER A 289 -0.60 -5.38 11.03
N LEU A 290 -0.07 -5.85 9.90
CA LEU A 290 0.16 -5.05 8.71
C LEU A 290 -0.40 -5.76 7.48
N ALA A 291 -0.68 -5.00 6.44
CA ALA A 291 -1.04 -5.55 5.14
C ALA A 291 -0.36 -4.78 4.00
N LEU A 292 -0.06 -5.49 2.91
CA LEU A 292 0.21 -4.86 1.63
C LEU A 292 -1.13 -4.64 0.92
N ARG A 293 -1.49 -3.38 0.68
CA ARG A 293 -2.60 -3.00 -0.18
C ARG A 293 -2.05 -2.62 -1.55
N ILE A 294 -2.62 -3.16 -2.62
CA ILE A 294 -2.31 -2.80 -4.00
C ILE A 294 -3.55 -2.11 -4.57
N HIS A 295 -3.43 -0.85 -4.95
CA HIS A 295 -4.57 -0.05 -5.40
C HIS A 295 -4.32 0.54 -6.79
N ASN A 296 -5.36 0.53 -7.63
CA ASN A 296 -5.34 1.13 -8.95
C ASN A 296 -6.38 2.23 -9.09
N PHE A 297 -5.93 3.48 -8.97
CA PHE A 297 -6.80 4.65 -9.06
C PHE A 297 -7.48 4.84 -10.43
N SER A 298 -7.02 4.18 -11.49
CA SER A 298 -7.65 4.30 -12.82
C SER A 298 -8.98 3.54 -12.91
N ASN A 299 -9.13 2.45 -12.18
CA ASN A 299 -10.33 1.59 -12.21
C ASN A 299 -10.88 1.26 -10.82
N ASP A 300 -10.32 1.86 -9.77
CA ASP A 300 -10.70 1.70 -8.36
C ASP A 300 -10.63 0.24 -7.87
N SER A 301 -9.76 -0.58 -8.49
CA SER A 301 -9.54 -1.95 -8.04
C SER A 301 -8.52 -2.00 -6.90
N ASP A 302 -8.75 -2.93 -5.97
CA ASP A 302 -7.93 -3.16 -4.80
C ASP A 302 -7.57 -4.65 -4.68
N ASP A 303 -6.38 -4.90 -4.15
CA ASP A 303 -5.98 -6.18 -3.59
C ASP A 303 -5.35 -5.93 -2.22
N THR A 304 -5.55 -6.83 -1.26
CA THR A 304 -4.99 -6.67 0.10
C THR A 304 -4.54 -8.01 0.64
N PHE A 305 -3.31 -8.01 1.16
CA PHE A 305 -2.64 -9.18 1.68
C PHE A 305 -2.14 -8.90 3.09
N ALA A 306 -2.61 -9.66 4.08
CA ALA A 306 -2.02 -9.64 5.40
C ALA A 306 -0.54 -10.03 5.30
N LEU A 307 0.29 -9.33 6.05
CA LEU A 307 1.74 -9.55 6.10
C LEU A 307 2.13 -10.13 7.46
N ARG A 308 3.10 -11.04 7.44
CA ARG A 308 3.75 -11.59 8.64
C ARG A 308 5.25 -11.34 8.59
N THR A 309 5.90 -11.38 9.75
CA THR A 309 7.37 -11.44 9.84
C THR A 309 7.92 -12.55 8.95
N GLY A 310 8.94 -12.21 8.15
CA GLY A 310 9.63 -13.10 7.24
C GLY A 310 9.13 -13.06 5.80
N ILE A 311 9.32 -14.16 5.07
CA ILE A 311 9.04 -14.24 3.63
C ILE A 311 7.53 -14.45 3.41
N ASN A 312 6.93 -13.54 2.66
CA ASN A 312 5.55 -13.60 2.19
C ASN A 312 5.60 -13.72 0.65
N LYS A 313 5.01 -14.78 0.10
CA LYS A 313 4.79 -14.92 -1.34
C LYS A 313 3.31 -14.75 -1.65
N LEU A 314 3.00 -13.70 -2.41
CA LEU A 314 1.65 -13.21 -2.66
C LEU A 314 1.36 -13.32 -4.16
N SER A 315 0.18 -13.80 -4.54
CA SER A 315 -0.25 -13.81 -5.94
C SER A 315 -1.17 -12.63 -6.21
N VAL A 316 -0.67 -11.64 -6.96
CA VAL A 316 -1.36 -10.38 -7.22
C VAL A 316 -2.49 -10.58 -8.22
N ARG A 317 -3.71 -10.18 -7.85
CA ARG A 317 -4.90 -10.29 -8.71
C ARG A 317 -5.11 -9.02 -9.53
N SER A 318 -5.05 -7.86 -8.87
CA SER A 318 -5.23 -6.54 -9.48
C SER A 318 -3.89 -5.82 -9.58
N ASN A 319 -3.59 -5.22 -10.73
CA ASN A 319 -2.39 -4.38 -10.84
C ASN A 319 -2.57 -3.09 -10.03
N GLY A 320 -1.49 -2.40 -9.64
CA GLY A 320 -1.61 -1.15 -8.92
C GLY A 320 -0.34 -0.69 -8.20
N LEU A 321 -0.43 0.44 -7.50
CA LEU A 321 0.60 0.93 -6.59
C LEU A 321 0.45 0.26 -5.22
N GLY A 322 1.58 -0.08 -4.60
CA GLY A 322 1.61 -0.69 -3.27
C GLY A 322 1.59 0.32 -2.12
N TYR A 323 0.87 -0.01 -1.06
CA TYR A 323 0.81 0.73 0.19
C TYR A 323 0.90 -0.24 1.37
N ILE A 324 1.66 0.13 2.40
CA ILE A 324 1.69 -0.64 3.66
C ILE A 324 0.58 -0.11 4.58
N SER A 325 -0.51 -0.86 4.68
CA SER A 325 -1.59 -0.60 5.62
C SER A 325 -1.11 -0.91 7.05
N TYR A 326 -0.67 0.12 7.76
CA TYR A 326 -0.21 0.03 9.14
C TYR A 326 -0.99 1.02 10.02
N TYR A 327 -2.24 0.66 10.30
CA TYR A 327 -3.15 1.44 11.14
C TYR A 327 -3.45 0.69 12.43
N THR A 328 -3.17 1.30 13.57
CA THR A 328 -3.33 0.65 14.88
C THR A 328 -3.75 1.66 15.95
N THR A 329 -4.49 1.21 16.95
CA THR A 329 -4.83 2.02 18.13
C THR A 329 -3.59 2.26 19.02
N ASN A 330 -2.54 1.43 18.87
CA ASN A 330 -1.27 1.55 19.57
C ASN A 330 -0.25 2.44 18.85
N TRP A 331 -0.67 3.22 17.85
CA TRP A 331 0.22 3.97 16.94
C TRP A 331 1.23 4.90 17.64
N LYS A 332 0.96 5.33 18.87
CA LYS A 332 1.87 6.18 19.66
C LYS A 332 3.12 5.45 20.15
N SER A 333 3.02 4.14 20.38
CA SER A 333 4.11 3.29 20.87
C SER A 333 4.58 2.24 19.87
N ALA A 334 3.78 2.00 18.83
CA ALA A 334 4.11 1.10 17.73
C ALA A 334 5.39 1.58 17.03
N LYS A 335 6.30 0.64 16.75
CA LYS A 335 7.59 0.91 16.14
C LYS A 335 7.51 0.83 14.62
N PRO A 336 8.37 1.55 13.88
CA PRO A 336 8.49 1.33 12.44
C PRO A 336 8.87 -0.12 12.12
N VAL A 337 8.30 -0.67 11.05
CA VAL A 337 8.60 -2.02 10.58
C VAL A 337 9.42 -1.92 9.29
N LYS A 338 10.61 -2.52 9.28
CA LYS A 338 11.45 -2.64 8.07
C LYS A 338 10.84 -3.67 7.14
N ILE A 339 10.55 -3.30 5.90
CA ILE A 339 9.99 -4.19 4.88
C ILE A 339 10.82 -4.08 3.61
N HIS A 340 11.14 -5.25 3.05
CA HIS A 340 11.83 -5.42 1.80
C HIS A 340 10.88 -5.98 0.74
N ILE A 341 10.49 -5.15 -0.23
CA ILE A 341 9.66 -5.52 -1.37
C ILE A 341 10.57 -5.87 -2.55
N ALA A 342 10.84 -7.17 -2.70
CA ALA A 342 11.85 -7.67 -3.62
C ALA A 342 11.33 -7.91 -5.05
N SER A 343 10.01 -7.97 -5.23
CA SER A 343 9.35 -8.10 -6.54
C SER A 343 8.76 -6.77 -7.03
N GLY A 344 8.09 -6.78 -8.19
CA GLY A 344 7.46 -5.59 -8.76
C GLY A 344 8.45 -4.63 -9.43
N LYS A 345 7.92 -3.54 -9.98
CA LYS A 345 8.69 -2.49 -10.64
C LYS A 345 8.74 -1.26 -9.76
N VAL A 346 9.91 -0.67 -9.59
CA VAL A 346 10.01 0.63 -8.93
C VAL A 346 9.29 1.67 -9.78
N ASN A 347 8.29 2.31 -9.19
CA ASN A 347 7.64 3.51 -9.69
C ASN A 347 8.24 4.77 -9.05
N GLY A 348 8.70 4.64 -7.81
CA GLY A 348 9.08 5.75 -6.94
C GLY A 348 7.86 6.52 -6.41
N TYR A 349 8.15 7.45 -5.51
CA TYR A 349 7.24 8.49 -5.03
C TYR A 349 8.06 9.72 -4.63
N PHE A 350 7.43 10.88 -4.59
CA PHE A 350 8.05 12.09 -4.02
C PHE A 350 7.68 12.22 -2.54
N ASP A 351 8.61 12.69 -1.72
CA ASP A 351 8.43 12.80 -0.26
C ASP A 351 9.11 14.09 0.17
N LEU A 352 8.32 15.03 0.67
CA LEU A 352 8.81 16.35 1.06
C LEU A 352 9.85 16.30 2.18
N ALA A 353 9.86 15.22 3.00
CA ALA A 353 10.84 15.03 4.06
C ALA A 353 12.17 14.44 3.57
N LYS A 354 12.20 13.77 2.40
CA LYS A 354 13.38 13.06 1.89
C LYS A 354 13.98 13.69 0.64
N HIS A 355 13.13 14.23 -0.23
CA HIS A 355 13.48 14.66 -1.57
C HIS A 355 13.52 16.18 -1.70
N THR A 356 14.28 16.66 -2.68
CA THR A 356 14.42 18.09 -3.02
C THR A 356 13.90 18.38 -4.43
N SER A 357 13.83 19.66 -4.82
CA SER A 357 13.52 20.06 -6.20
C SER A 357 14.43 19.39 -7.24
N ALA A 358 15.68 19.07 -6.88
CA ALA A 358 16.63 18.43 -7.79
C ALA A 358 16.28 16.96 -8.09
N ASP A 359 15.57 16.29 -7.18
CA ASP A 359 15.16 14.90 -7.33
C ASP A 359 13.92 14.75 -8.22
N TRP A 360 13.11 15.80 -8.33
CA TRP A 360 11.80 15.75 -8.99
C TRP A 360 11.85 15.10 -10.37
N LYS A 361 12.73 15.59 -11.24
CA LYS A 361 12.82 15.11 -12.63
C LYS A 361 13.23 13.64 -12.71
N ARG A 362 14.21 13.21 -11.91
CA ARG A 362 14.64 11.80 -11.83
C ARG A 362 13.47 10.90 -11.44
N LEU A 363 12.72 11.29 -10.42
CA LEU A 363 11.62 10.50 -9.87
C LEU A 363 10.44 10.40 -10.84
N ILE A 364 9.94 11.53 -11.35
CA ILE A 364 8.76 11.53 -12.21
C ILE A 364 9.02 10.95 -13.61
N ASP A 365 10.24 11.09 -14.14
CA ASP A 365 10.62 10.46 -15.40
C ASP A 365 10.83 8.94 -15.25
N GLY A 366 11.21 8.47 -14.05
CA GLY A 366 11.35 7.04 -13.74
C GLY A 366 10.03 6.30 -13.47
N ALA A 367 8.94 7.03 -13.21
CA ALA A 367 7.64 6.44 -12.91
C ALA A 367 7.07 5.59 -14.07
N VAL A 368 6.59 4.40 -13.72
CA VAL A 368 6.09 3.36 -14.65
C VAL A 368 4.57 3.16 -14.57
N SER A 369 3.93 3.64 -13.50
CA SER A 369 2.49 3.59 -13.26
C SER A 369 1.77 4.80 -13.84
N THR A 370 0.47 4.69 -14.05
CA THR A 370 -0.40 5.80 -14.48
C THR A 370 -0.57 6.87 -13.40
N TYR A 371 -0.31 6.53 -12.14
CA TYR A 371 -0.35 7.42 -10.99
C TYR A 371 1.01 7.48 -10.29
N PHE A 372 1.25 8.60 -9.62
CA PHE A 372 2.46 8.87 -8.85
C PHE A 372 2.10 9.48 -7.50
N ASP A 373 2.66 8.92 -6.44
CA ASP A 373 2.42 9.37 -5.07
C ASP A 373 3.32 10.58 -4.73
N LEU A 374 2.73 11.56 -4.04
CA LEU A 374 3.45 12.65 -3.40
C LEU A 374 3.10 12.68 -1.91
N LYS A 375 4.09 12.58 -1.04
CA LYS A 375 3.96 12.58 0.42
C LYS A 375 4.38 13.92 1.00
N GLY A 376 3.47 14.55 1.72
CA GLY A 376 3.68 15.84 2.39
C GLY A 376 3.84 15.68 3.90
N LYS A 377 3.65 16.78 4.64
CA LYS A 377 3.64 16.81 6.11
C LYS A 377 2.24 16.66 6.70
N SER A 378 1.21 17.06 5.95
CA SER A 378 -0.20 17.00 6.38
C SER A 378 -1.15 16.58 5.27
N VAL A 379 -0.67 16.46 4.03
CA VAL A 379 -1.43 15.92 2.90
C VAL A 379 -0.57 15.01 2.02
N ASN A 380 -1.16 13.91 1.56
CA ASN A 380 -0.61 13.06 0.52
C ASN A 380 -1.48 13.15 -0.73
N LEU A 381 -0.87 12.98 -1.90
CA LEU A 381 -1.54 13.07 -3.19
C LEU A 381 -1.20 11.84 -4.04
N ALA A 382 -2.18 11.33 -4.79
CA ALA A 382 -1.98 10.36 -5.86
C ALA A 382 -2.53 10.93 -7.17
N PHE A 383 -1.66 11.54 -7.97
CA PHE A 383 -2.06 12.21 -9.20
C PHE A 383 -1.56 11.46 -10.43
N THR A 384 -2.20 11.70 -11.58
CA THR A 384 -1.75 11.01 -12.80
C THR A 384 -0.32 11.42 -13.15
N THR A 385 0.52 10.43 -13.41
CA THR A 385 1.93 10.60 -13.77
C THR A 385 2.08 11.49 -15.00
N GLU A 386 1.16 11.36 -15.96
CA GLU A 386 1.12 12.18 -17.18
C GLU A 386 0.96 13.67 -16.87
N ASP A 387 -0.01 14.06 -16.04
CA ASP A 387 -0.25 15.48 -15.74
C ASP A 387 0.89 16.08 -14.93
N LEU A 388 1.43 15.32 -13.96
CA LEU A 388 2.60 15.74 -13.20
C LEU A 388 3.80 15.95 -14.12
N ARG A 389 4.10 15.00 -15.00
CA ARG A 389 5.22 15.10 -15.95
C ARG A 389 5.04 16.26 -16.94
N THR A 390 3.80 16.56 -17.32
CA THR A 390 3.49 17.59 -18.33
C THR A 390 3.45 19.00 -17.75
N TYR A 391 2.87 19.18 -16.56
CA TYR A 391 2.52 20.50 -16.03
C TYR A 391 3.27 20.88 -14.75
N CYS A 392 3.77 19.91 -13.97
CA CYS A 392 4.47 20.20 -12.72
C CYS A 392 5.98 20.32 -12.95
N SER A 393 6.51 21.53 -12.82
CA SER A 393 7.95 21.77 -12.94
C SER A 393 8.75 21.42 -11.69
N ASP A 394 8.13 21.40 -10.52
CA ASP A 394 8.79 21.15 -9.24
C ASP A 394 7.83 20.52 -8.21
N GLY A 395 8.01 19.22 -7.93
CA GLY A 395 7.21 18.51 -6.92
C GLY A 395 7.42 18.99 -5.49
N TYR A 396 8.59 19.55 -5.16
CA TYR A 396 8.86 20.11 -3.83
C TYR A 396 7.98 21.35 -3.59
N GLU A 397 8.02 22.30 -4.53
CA GLU A 397 7.18 23.49 -4.44
C GLU A 397 5.68 23.15 -4.48
N LEU A 398 5.27 22.18 -5.31
CA LEU A 398 3.89 21.73 -5.38
C LEU A 398 3.41 21.22 -4.00
N MET A 399 4.17 20.34 -3.37
CA MET A 399 3.78 19.79 -2.07
C MET A 399 3.79 20.83 -0.96
N GLN A 400 4.66 21.84 -1.02
CA GLN A 400 4.59 22.97 -0.09
C GLN A 400 3.29 23.75 -0.20
N VAL A 401 2.73 23.93 -1.41
CA VAL A 401 1.44 24.63 -1.59
C VAL A 401 0.30 23.84 -0.96
N TYR A 402 0.24 22.53 -1.20
CA TYR A 402 -0.79 21.66 -0.66
C TYR A 402 -0.68 21.51 0.88
N ASP A 403 0.54 21.39 1.42
CA ASP A 403 0.75 21.40 2.87
C ASP A 403 0.38 22.74 3.51
N GLU A 404 0.68 23.88 2.87
CA GLU A 404 0.30 25.22 3.36
C GLU A 404 -1.23 25.39 3.35
N LEU A 405 -1.91 24.87 2.33
CA LEU A 405 -3.38 24.80 2.28
C LEU A 405 -3.93 24.04 3.50
N VAL A 406 -3.53 22.77 3.70
CA VAL A 406 -4.05 21.95 4.79
C VAL A 406 -3.67 22.51 6.16
N THR A 407 -2.48 23.10 6.28
CA THR A 407 -2.07 23.80 7.50
C THR A 407 -3.03 24.94 7.85
N MET A 408 -3.43 25.78 6.89
CA MET A 408 -4.39 26.86 7.13
C MET A 408 -5.76 26.35 7.55
N GLU A 409 -6.22 25.22 6.99
CA GLU A 409 -7.47 24.58 7.44
C GLU A 409 -7.36 24.10 8.89
N HIS A 410 -6.26 23.41 9.23
CA HIS A 410 -6.00 22.97 10.60
C HIS A 410 -5.83 24.14 11.59
N GLU A 411 -5.32 25.28 11.14
CA GLU A 411 -5.19 26.49 11.96
C GLU A 411 -6.56 27.06 12.34
N ILE A 412 -7.47 27.23 11.38
CA ILE A 412 -8.82 27.78 11.68
C ILE A 412 -9.69 26.81 12.47
N MET A 413 -9.44 25.49 12.35
CA MET A 413 -10.01 24.48 13.24
C MET A 413 -9.44 24.54 14.67
N GLY A 414 -8.36 25.29 14.90
CA GLY A 414 -7.66 25.37 16.17
C GLY A 414 -6.71 24.21 16.46
N LEU A 415 -6.54 23.26 15.54
CA LEU A 415 -5.71 22.07 15.74
C LEU A 415 -4.25 22.41 15.94
N VAL A 416 -3.74 23.44 15.27
CA VAL A 416 -2.36 23.90 15.45
C VAL A 416 -2.18 24.52 16.85
N LYS A 417 -3.06 25.45 17.24
CA LYS A 417 -2.98 26.16 18.53
C LYS A 417 -3.02 25.21 19.73
N TYR A 418 -3.84 24.16 19.66
CA TYR A 418 -4.04 23.22 20.77
C TYR A 418 -3.21 21.93 20.62
N ASN A 419 -2.31 21.85 19.64
CA ASN A 419 -1.49 20.67 19.35
C ASN A 419 -2.33 19.39 19.19
N LEU A 420 -3.41 19.49 18.40
CA LEU A 420 -4.37 18.43 18.11
C LEU A 420 -4.32 17.98 16.64
N ARG A 421 -3.30 18.38 15.88
CA ARG A 421 -3.16 17.88 14.50
C ARG A 421 -3.01 16.36 14.53
N PRO A 422 -3.81 15.62 13.74
CA PRO A 422 -3.68 14.17 13.68
C PRO A 422 -2.34 13.81 13.04
N LYS A 423 -1.85 12.59 13.33
CA LYS A 423 -0.71 12.03 12.61
C LYS A 423 -1.09 11.68 11.16
N ASN A 424 -2.37 11.38 10.89
CA ASN A 424 -2.85 11.11 9.55
C ASN A 424 -2.75 12.32 8.63
N HIS A 425 -2.46 12.07 7.36
CA HIS A 425 -2.51 13.06 6.29
C HIS A 425 -3.94 13.17 5.75
N MET A 426 -4.31 14.32 5.20
CA MET A 426 -5.42 14.38 4.26
C MET A 426 -4.99 13.76 2.92
N PHE A 427 -5.94 13.42 2.05
CA PHE A 427 -5.63 12.77 0.78
C PHE A 427 -6.33 13.43 -0.40
N GLY A 428 -5.61 13.58 -1.51
CA GLY A 428 -6.15 14.02 -2.78
C GLY A 428 -5.75 13.10 -3.93
N ARG A 429 -6.64 12.86 -4.88
CA ARG A 429 -6.37 12.03 -6.04
C ARG A 429 -6.95 12.61 -7.32
N THR A 430 -6.34 12.30 -8.46
CA THR A 430 -6.98 12.59 -9.75
C THR A 430 -8.10 11.59 -10.00
N VAL A 431 -9.25 12.08 -10.45
CA VAL A 431 -10.41 11.26 -10.85
C VAL A 431 -10.78 11.55 -12.30
N ALA A 432 -11.47 10.60 -12.96
CA ALA A 432 -11.82 10.72 -14.37
C ALA A 432 -12.72 11.93 -14.66
N SER A 433 -13.64 12.24 -13.75
CA SER A 433 -14.55 13.38 -13.86
C SER A 433 -15.00 13.84 -12.47
N GLY A 434 -15.28 15.12 -12.36
CA GLY A 434 -15.85 15.73 -11.17
C GLY A 434 -14.81 16.25 -10.20
N TYR A 435 -15.23 17.21 -9.39
CA TYR A 435 -14.45 17.83 -8.34
C TYR A 435 -15.28 17.63 -7.06
N PHE A 436 -14.80 16.80 -6.12
CA PHE A 436 -15.60 16.37 -4.97
C PHE A 436 -14.74 15.89 -3.80
N ALA A 437 -15.37 15.67 -2.64
CA ALA A 437 -14.80 14.97 -1.50
C ALA A 437 -15.68 13.78 -1.11
N ASP A 438 -15.05 12.65 -0.78
CA ASP A 438 -15.72 11.40 -0.41
C ASP A 438 -15.11 10.76 0.85
N GLY A 439 -15.40 9.47 1.09
CA GLY A 439 -14.86 8.71 2.21
C GLY A 439 -13.37 8.37 2.10
N VAL A 440 -12.73 8.62 0.96
CA VAL A 440 -11.30 8.37 0.68
C VAL A 440 -10.50 9.67 0.76
N GLY A 441 -11.08 10.79 0.32
CA GLY A 441 -10.45 12.10 0.33
C GLY A 441 -11.00 13.01 -0.77
N VAL A 442 -10.14 13.84 -1.34
CA VAL A 442 -10.49 14.77 -2.42
C VAL A 442 -10.28 14.11 -3.78
N GLY A 443 -11.29 14.18 -4.65
CA GLY A 443 -11.21 13.89 -6.08
C GLY A 443 -11.04 15.16 -6.89
N ILE A 444 -9.94 15.26 -7.64
CA ILE A 444 -9.65 16.38 -8.55
C ILE A 444 -9.89 15.93 -9.99
N ASP A 445 -10.75 16.68 -10.69
CA ASP A 445 -11.11 16.41 -12.08
C ASP A 445 -9.87 16.39 -13.00
N LYS A 446 -9.75 15.35 -13.83
CA LYS A 446 -8.65 15.20 -14.82
C LYS A 446 -8.47 16.43 -15.71
N ASN A 447 -9.53 17.14 -16.09
CA ASN A 447 -9.42 18.35 -16.93
C ASN A 447 -8.91 19.58 -16.17
N SER A 448 -8.91 19.55 -14.84
CA SER A 448 -8.42 20.62 -13.96
C SER A 448 -6.96 20.42 -13.53
N MET A 449 -6.32 19.31 -13.95
CA MET A 449 -5.02 18.91 -13.44
C MET A 449 -3.91 19.89 -13.77
N LYS A 450 -3.94 20.57 -14.92
CA LYS A 450 -2.98 21.63 -15.23
C LYS A 450 -2.98 22.72 -14.14
N GLN A 451 -4.15 23.20 -13.73
CA GLN A 451 -4.28 24.22 -12.69
C GLN A 451 -3.94 23.66 -11.31
N ALA A 452 -4.18 22.36 -11.08
CA ALA A 452 -3.94 21.71 -9.80
C ALA A 452 -2.46 21.35 -9.56
N VAL A 453 -1.62 21.21 -10.60
CA VAL A 453 -0.21 20.77 -10.42
C VAL A 453 0.84 21.75 -10.95
N ASP A 454 0.46 22.71 -11.79
CA ASP A 454 1.40 23.76 -12.22
C ASP A 454 1.63 24.75 -11.07
N VAL A 455 2.86 24.75 -10.53
CA VAL A 455 3.27 25.58 -9.38
C VAL A 455 3.13 27.09 -9.64
N SER A 456 3.12 27.52 -10.90
CA SER A 456 2.89 28.91 -11.28
C SER A 456 1.40 29.30 -11.28
N LEU A 457 0.51 28.30 -11.40
CA LEU A 457 -0.94 28.49 -11.50
C LEU A 457 -1.68 28.19 -10.20
N ILE A 458 -1.34 27.09 -9.51
CA ILE A 458 -2.15 26.51 -8.42
C ILE A 458 -2.58 27.53 -7.36
N ARG A 459 -1.70 28.47 -6.99
CA ARG A 459 -2.01 29.51 -5.98
C ARG A 459 -3.13 30.46 -6.42
N ASN A 460 -3.30 30.69 -7.72
CA ASN A 460 -4.40 31.49 -8.29
C ASN A 460 -5.69 30.66 -8.45
N TYR A 461 -5.60 29.33 -8.46
CA TYR A 461 -6.73 28.40 -8.65
C TYR A 461 -7.04 27.59 -7.38
N ILE A 462 -6.53 28.03 -6.22
CA ILE A 462 -6.53 27.28 -4.97
C ILE A 462 -7.93 27.06 -4.37
N TRP A 463 -8.93 27.83 -4.80
CA TRP A 463 -10.29 27.73 -4.29
C TRP A 463 -10.86 26.32 -4.45
N GLY A 464 -10.68 25.69 -5.61
CA GLY A 464 -11.17 24.33 -5.88
C GLY A 464 -10.59 23.30 -4.90
N PRO A 465 -9.25 23.14 -4.84
CA PRO A 465 -8.62 22.26 -3.86
C PRO A 465 -9.07 22.55 -2.40
N ALA A 466 -9.07 23.81 -1.98
CA ALA A 466 -9.43 24.18 -0.61
C ALA A 466 -10.91 23.94 -0.28
N HIS A 467 -11.80 24.03 -1.26
CA HIS A 467 -13.22 23.73 -1.09
C HIS A 467 -13.46 22.26 -0.75
N GLU A 468 -12.77 21.35 -1.43
CA GLU A 468 -12.93 19.91 -1.20
C GLU A 468 -12.19 19.41 0.04
N PHE A 469 -10.97 19.89 0.29
CA PHE A 469 -10.31 19.61 1.56
C PHE A 469 -11.16 20.16 2.73
N GLY A 470 -11.78 21.32 2.54
CA GLY A 470 -12.78 21.87 3.46
C GLY A 470 -14.01 20.98 3.67
N HIS A 471 -14.45 20.20 2.68
CA HIS A 471 -15.52 19.20 2.88
C HIS A 471 -15.07 18.04 3.76
N VAL A 472 -13.83 17.56 3.59
CA VAL A 472 -13.24 16.53 4.46
C VAL A 472 -13.21 17.04 5.90
N ASN A 473 -12.75 18.28 6.11
CA ASN A 473 -12.65 18.96 7.41
C ASN A 473 -13.97 19.56 7.93
N GLN A 474 -15.10 19.32 7.26
CA GLN A 474 -16.38 19.87 7.68
C GLN A 474 -16.88 19.16 8.95
N ILE A 475 -16.80 19.87 10.08
CA ILE A 475 -17.11 19.36 11.42
C ILE A 475 -18.59 18.98 11.53
N ARG A 476 -18.86 17.72 11.85
CA ARG A 476 -20.22 17.19 11.97
C ARG A 476 -20.39 16.15 13.10
N PRO A 477 -21.42 16.28 13.95
CA PRO A 477 -22.39 17.37 14.01
C PRO A 477 -21.77 18.67 14.55
N GLY A 478 -22.30 19.83 14.16
CA GLY A 478 -21.89 21.13 14.69
C GLY A 478 -21.82 22.21 13.63
N LEU A 479 -20.76 22.20 12.81
CA LEU A 479 -20.55 23.22 11.78
C LEU A 479 -21.24 22.87 10.45
N LYS A 480 -21.51 21.59 10.19
CA LYS A 480 -22.39 21.11 9.10
C LYS A 480 -23.77 20.76 9.64
N TRP A 481 -24.82 21.40 9.12
CA TRP A 481 -26.21 21.06 9.36
C TRP A 481 -26.99 21.05 8.04
N LEU A 482 -28.26 20.68 8.08
CA LEU A 482 -29.09 20.59 6.87
C LEU A 482 -29.07 21.93 6.11
N GLY A 483 -28.71 21.87 4.83
CA GLY A 483 -28.62 23.03 3.94
C GLY A 483 -27.27 23.75 3.95
N THR A 484 -26.25 23.30 4.71
CA THR A 484 -24.93 23.97 4.76
C THR A 484 -23.75 23.14 4.26
N THR A 485 -24.02 22.01 3.59
CA THR A 485 -22.98 21.14 3.01
C THR A 485 -22.02 21.92 2.11
N GLU A 486 -22.53 22.78 1.23
CA GLU A 486 -21.75 23.61 0.28
C GLU A 486 -21.46 25.03 0.80
N VAL A 487 -21.69 25.28 2.08
CA VAL A 487 -21.56 26.62 2.68
C VAL A 487 -20.42 26.65 3.67
N THR A 488 -20.39 25.70 4.60
CA THR A 488 -19.51 25.80 5.78
C THR A 488 -18.08 25.38 5.49
N ASN A 489 -17.85 24.53 4.47
CA ASN A 489 -16.52 24.28 3.93
C ASN A 489 -15.88 25.53 3.31
N ASN A 490 -16.67 26.45 2.74
CA ASN A 490 -16.11 27.66 2.10
C ASN A 490 -15.42 28.63 3.07
N VAL A 491 -15.56 28.44 4.39
CA VAL A 491 -14.74 29.16 5.38
C VAL A 491 -13.26 28.85 5.19
N TYR A 492 -12.93 27.58 4.89
CA TYR A 492 -11.58 27.13 4.57
C TYR A 492 -11.10 27.74 3.25
N SER A 493 -11.88 27.61 2.18
CA SER A 493 -11.56 28.16 0.86
C SER A 493 -11.31 29.67 0.89
N ALA A 494 -12.15 30.41 1.63
CA ALA A 494 -12.02 31.86 1.78
C ALA A 494 -10.71 32.25 2.47
N LEU A 495 -10.32 31.54 3.54
CA LEU A 495 -9.06 31.78 4.24
C LEU A 495 -7.85 31.54 3.32
N VAL A 496 -7.81 30.37 2.68
CA VAL A 496 -6.71 29.97 1.79
C VAL A 496 -6.59 30.96 0.61
N SER A 497 -7.71 31.33 -0.01
CA SER A 497 -7.72 32.28 -1.13
C SER A 497 -7.30 33.69 -0.72
N TYR A 498 -7.74 34.16 0.44
CA TYR A 498 -7.33 35.45 0.99
C TYR A 498 -5.81 35.50 1.17
N HIS A 499 -5.22 34.44 1.73
CA HIS A 499 -3.78 34.34 1.96
C HIS A 499 -2.96 34.49 0.67
N TYR A 500 -3.31 33.75 -0.38
CA TYR A 500 -2.57 33.81 -1.65
C TYR A 500 -2.84 35.09 -2.46
N THR A 501 -4.05 35.64 -2.36
CA THR A 501 -4.39 36.91 -3.03
C THR A 501 -3.60 38.08 -2.43
N VAL A 502 -3.51 38.18 -1.11
CA VAL A 502 -2.76 39.27 -0.43
C VAL A 502 -1.26 39.16 -0.68
N ARG A 503 -0.68 37.95 -0.66
CA ARG A 503 0.73 37.73 -1.03
C ARG A 503 1.02 38.07 -2.51
N SER A 504 0.04 37.93 -3.41
CA SER A 504 0.20 38.37 -4.80
C SER A 504 0.20 39.90 -4.95
N LEU A 505 -0.45 40.65 -4.06
CA LEU A 505 -0.50 42.12 -4.11
C LEU A 505 0.77 42.79 -3.55
N SER A 506 1.54 42.07 -2.72
CA SER A 506 2.81 42.56 -2.15
C SER A 506 4.04 42.34 -3.04
N LYS A 507 3.89 41.66 -4.19
CA LYS A 507 4.88 41.62 -5.28
C LYS A 507 4.44 42.57 -6.41
N PRO A 508 5.33 43.42 -6.97
CA PRO A 508 4.93 44.31 -8.07
C PRO A 508 4.59 43.46 -9.30
N ARG A 509 3.29 43.37 -9.65
CA ARG A 509 2.83 42.75 -10.89
C ARG A 509 2.53 43.81 -11.94
N ILE A 510 3.11 43.64 -13.13
CA ILE A 510 2.60 44.21 -14.39
C ILE A 510 1.29 43.48 -14.67
N VAL A 511 0.19 44.24 -14.71
CA VAL A 511 -1.17 43.73 -14.80
C VAL A 511 -1.52 43.36 -16.24
N THR A 512 -1.91 42.11 -16.49
CA THR A 512 -2.81 41.75 -17.59
C THR A 512 -4.01 41.03 -16.99
N SER A 513 -5.19 41.62 -17.15
CA SER A 513 -6.47 41.21 -16.58
C SER A 513 -7.01 39.93 -17.21
N THR A 514 -7.52 39.00 -16.39
CA THR A 514 -8.44 37.93 -16.85
C THR A 514 -9.51 37.73 -15.76
N PRO A 515 -10.81 37.59 -16.10
CA PRO A 515 -11.89 37.57 -15.11
C PRO A 515 -12.06 36.21 -14.42
N MET A 516 -12.56 36.28 -13.19
CA MET A 516 -12.88 35.18 -12.28
C MET A 516 -14.11 34.41 -12.77
N VAL A 517 -13.99 33.10 -12.98
CA VAL A 517 -15.12 32.21 -13.33
C VAL A 517 -15.61 31.55 -12.05
N ILE A 518 -16.84 31.86 -11.64
CA ILE A 518 -17.57 31.13 -10.59
C ILE A 518 -18.16 29.90 -11.27
N VAL A 519 -17.70 28.71 -10.89
CA VAL A 519 -18.29 27.44 -11.32
C VAL A 519 -19.44 27.13 -10.35
N ASN A 520 -20.68 27.23 -10.82
CA ASN A 520 -21.81 26.59 -10.17
C ASN A 520 -21.78 25.09 -10.50
N SER A 521 -21.45 24.23 -9.55
CA SER A 521 -21.79 22.81 -9.62
C SER A 521 -23.25 22.64 -9.21
N ALA A 522 -24.10 22.34 -10.18
CA ALA A 522 -25.47 21.93 -9.94
C ALA A 522 -25.53 20.41 -9.79
N VAL A 523 -26.12 19.98 -8.67
CA VAL A 523 -26.95 18.77 -8.44
C VAL A 523 -26.75 17.59 -9.39
N ALA A 524 -26.21 16.49 -8.85
CA ALA A 524 -26.74 15.13 -9.02
C ALA A 524 -26.35 14.30 -7.79
#